data_AF-A0A0F8D8F1-F1
#
_entry.id   AF-A0A0F8D8F1-F1
#
_cell.length_a   1.000
_cell.length_b   1.000
_cell.length_c   1.000
_cell.angle_alpha   90.00
_cell.angle_beta   90.00
_cell.angle_gamma   90.00
#
_symmetry.space_group_name_H-M   'P 1'
#
loop_
_entity.id
_entity.type
_entity.pdbx_description
1 polymer ?
#
loop_
_entity_poly.entity_id
_entity_poly.type
_entity_poly.pdbx_seq_one_letter_code
_entity_poly.pdbx_strand_id
1 'polypeptide(L)'
;MRFFSASLPMALSLLGLAQAGLLEDHGYRRMSSGDIEAVFFADESGNSQLMDIISFHPWMKMATLYVADDEIEPEHPNKLSLSEIYNALAEEHKRLPSAIDWIVTEVAGDEKIGTMIAEIREGRKLGPNDEVVVIPGDMEWNAILDTDYYMNAALVNRKAIDKVIIRTTSRTMFDKTYETSSMHFHFPGTTFRKPGTEPIASADGTTVSDTMEWEDVWNMEYKKMSKMVWENEEEEASALKDFMSKEDAVEVSSLADLYTSMLRDVEATEESQDAPVSRI
;
A
#
# COMPACT_ATOMS: atom_id res chain seq x y z
N MET A 1 41.20 -29.96 19.69
CA MET A 1 40.39 -28.90 20.31
C MET A 1 39.19 -28.65 19.42
N ARG A 2 37.97 -28.89 19.89
CA ARG A 2 36.71 -28.68 19.16
C ARG A 2 35.76 -27.86 20.03
N PHE A 3 35.80 -26.55 19.86
CA PHE A 3 34.85 -25.52 20.34
C PHE A 3 35.03 -24.39 19.29
N PHE A 4 34.05 -23.69 18.73
CA PHE A 4 32.71 -23.27 19.11
C PHE A 4 31.91 -23.10 17.81
N SER A 5 30.73 -23.71 17.67
CA SER A 5 29.86 -23.45 16.50
C SER A 5 28.37 -23.46 16.84
N ALA A 6 28.01 -23.33 18.13
CA ALA A 6 26.63 -23.47 18.59
C ALA A 6 25.93 -22.15 18.97
N SER A 7 26.61 -20.99 18.89
CA SER A 7 26.06 -19.70 19.33
C SER A 7 25.48 -18.81 18.22
N LEU A 8 25.67 -19.17 16.94
CA LEU A 8 25.20 -18.36 15.81
C LEU A 8 23.67 -18.22 15.67
N PRO A 9 22.84 -19.26 15.95
CA PRO A 9 21.39 -19.14 15.79
C PRO A 9 20.74 -18.17 16.79
N MET A 10 21.35 -17.98 17.96
CA MET A 10 20.78 -17.15 19.03
C MET A 10 20.99 -15.66 18.77
N ALA A 11 22.12 -15.27 18.15
CA ALA A 11 22.38 -13.88 17.77
C ALA A 11 21.47 -13.39 16.63
N LEU A 12 21.07 -14.28 15.71
CA LEU A 12 20.10 -13.96 14.66
C LEU A 12 18.67 -13.79 15.21
N SER A 13 18.30 -14.55 16.25
CA SER A 13 16.98 -14.41 16.88
C SER A 13 16.82 -13.11 17.68
N LEU A 14 17.92 -12.51 18.16
CA LEU A 14 17.88 -11.25 18.91
C LEU A 14 17.80 -10.03 17.98
N LEU A 15 18.24 -10.15 16.73
CA LEU A 15 18.10 -9.08 15.74
C LEU A 15 16.65 -8.89 15.30
N GLY A 16 15.87 -9.97 15.16
CA GLY A 16 14.43 -9.88 14.81
C GLY A 16 13.52 -9.39 15.95
N LEU A 17 13.98 -9.42 17.21
CA LEU A 17 13.23 -8.86 18.35
C LEU A 17 13.46 -7.36 18.53
N ALA A 18 14.57 -6.82 18.00
CA ALA A 18 14.92 -5.41 18.14
C ALA A 18 14.13 -4.48 17.19
N GLN A 19 13.46 -5.01 16.17
CA GLN A 19 12.63 -4.21 15.25
C GLN A 19 11.14 -4.18 15.61
N ALA A 20 10.67 -5.03 16.55
CA ALA A 20 9.28 -5.07 17.01
C ALA A 20 8.84 -3.86 17.87
N GLY A 21 9.59 -2.77 17.79
CA GLY A 21 9.31 -1.49 18.43
C GLY A 21 9.95 -0.32 17.67
N LEU A 22 10.35 -0.50 16.40
CA LEU A 22 11.04 0.57 15.66
C LEU A 22 10.21 1.84 15.63
N LEU A 23 8.92 1.73 15.35
CA LEU A 23 8.00 2.85 15.29
C LEU A 23 7.90 3.54 16.66
N GLU A 24 7.64 2.77 17.71
CA GLU A 24 7.48 3.28 19.08
C GLU A 24 8.78 3.90 19.62
N ASP A 25 9.94 3.31 19.31
CA ASP A 25 11.26 3.82 19.67
C ASP A 25 11.58 5.17 19.01
N HIS A 26 10.96 5.45 17.87
CA HIS A 26 11.07 6.72 17.15
C HIS A 26 9.93 7.71 17.51
N GLY A 27 9.02 7.32 18.41
CA GLY A 27 7.94 8.16 18.89
C GLY A 27 6.65 8.07 18.08
N TYR A 28 6.56 7.14 17.13
CA TYR A 28 5.34 6.89 16.38
C TYR A 28 4.36 6.04 17.20
N ARG A 29 3.08 6.33 17.03
CA ARG A 29 1.97 5.51 17.51
C ARG A 29 1.34 4.78 16.34
N ARG A 30 0.83 3.58 16.58
CA ARG A 30 0.15 2.76 15.58
C ARG A 30 -1.26 2.38 16.03
N MET A 31 -2.17 2.28 15.07
CA MET A 31 -3.47 1.63 15.23
C MET A 31 -3.65 0.59 14.14
N SER A 32 -4.22 -0.55 14.48
CA SER A 32 -4.33 -1.68 13.56
C SER A 32 -5.77 -2.18 13.49
N SER A 33 -6.19 -2.59 12.30
CA SER A 33 -7.45 -3.28 12.07
C SER A 33 -7.29 -4.28 10.93
N GLY A 34 -7.29 -5.57 11.25
CA GLY A 34 -6.97 -6.62 10.27
C GLY A 34 -5.53 -6.49 9.76
N ASP A 35 -5.38 -6.42 8.44
CA ASP A 35 -4.08 -6.21 7.77
C ASP A 35 -3.81 -4.73 7.45
N ILE A 36 -4.61 -3.81 8.01
CA ILE A 36 -4.48 -2.35 7.82
C ILE A 36 -3.84 -1.72 9.07
N GLU A 37 -2.82 -0.91 8.84
CA GLU A 37 -2.02 -0.20 9.84
C GLU A 37 -2.09 1.30 9.60
N ALA A 38 -2.52 2.07 10.59
CA ALA A 38 -2.41 3.53 10.62
C ALA A 38 -1.24 3.93 11.52
N VAL A 39 -0.40 4.84 11.02
CA VAL A 39 0.77 5.37 11.74
C VAL A 39 0.57 6.86 12.01
N PHE A 40 0.88 7.26 13.23
CA PHE A 40 0.73 8.61 13.73
C PHE A 40 2.02 9.10 14.37
N PHE A 41 2.27 10.40 14.27
CA PHE A 41 3.28 11.10 15.07
C PHE A 41 2.60 12.13 15.98
N ALA A 42 3.32 12.62 16.98
CA ALA A 42 2.86 13.71 17.83
C ALA A 42 3.46 15.04 17.35
N ASP A 43 2.62 16.04 17.09
CA ASP A 43 3.08 17.38 16.73
C ASP A 43 3.72 18.12 17.92
N GLU A 44 4.20 19.36 17.69
CA GLU A 44 4.83 20.18 18.75
C GLU A 44 3.90 20.46 19.95
N SER A 45 2.58 20.37 19.75
CA SER A 45 1.57 20.53 20.81
C SER A 45 1.21 19.20 21.48
N GLY A 46 1.78 18.09 21.01
CA GLY A 46 1.49 16.74 21.48
C GLY A 46 0.21 16.16 20.89
N ASN A 47 -0.39 16.78 19.87
CA ASN A 47 -1.57 16.21 19.22
C ASN A 47 -1.13 15.11 18.25
N SER A 48 -1.89 14.02 18.20
CA SER A 48 -1.65 12.95 17.24
C SER A 48 -2.05 13.38 15.83
N GLN A 49 -1.14 13.28 14.89
CA GLN A 49 -1.37 13.54 13.46
C GLN A 49 -1.26 12.22 12.70
N LEU A 50 -2.23 11.94 11.83
CA LEU A 50 -2.19 10.77 10.94
C LEU A 50 -1.17 11.03 9.83
N MET A 51 -0.28 10.07 9.60
CA MET A 51 0.77 10.18 8.58
C MET A 51 0.57 9.15 7.47
N ASP A 52 0.44 7.87 7.83
CA ASP A 52 0.29 6.78 6.87
C ASP A 52 -0.88 5.87 7.22
N ILE A 53 -1.54 5.32 6.19
CA ILE A 53 -2.43 4.16 6.31
C ILE A 53 -2.01 3.16 5.24
N ILE A 54 -1.54 1.99 5.67
CA ILE A 54 -0.98 0.95 4.80
C ILE A 54 -1.71 -0.36 5.04
N SER A 55 -2.10 -1.04 3.98
CA SER A 55 -2.67 -2.39 4.01
C SER A 55 -1.77 -3.38 3.28
N PHE A 56 -1.60 -4.57 3.84
CA PHE A 56 -0.86 -5.65 3.19
C PHE A 56 -1.81 -6.75 2.72
N HIS A 57 -1.67 -7.16 1.46
CA HIS A 57 -2.47 -8.20 0.82
C HIS A 57 -1.55 -9.34 0.38
N PRO A 58 -1.21 -10.26 1.29
CA PRO A 58 -0.06 -11.13 1.10
C PRO A 58 -0.28 -12.16 0.01
N TRP A 59 -1.52 -12.63 -0.11
CA TRP A 59 -1.95 -13.57 -1.15
C TRP A 59 -1.86 -12.93 -2.53
N MET A 60 -2.10 -11.63 -2.61
CA MET A 60 -2.04 -10.86 -3.86
C MET A 60 -0.64 -10.30 -4.15
N LYS A 61 0.33 -10.55 -3.26
CA LYS A 61 1.65 -9.88 -3.27
C LYS A 61 1.51 -8.38 -3.49
N MET A 62 0.55 -7.78 -2.80
CA MET A 62 0.14 -6.40 -3.00
C MET A 62 0.19 -5.67 -1.67
N ALA A 63 0.48 -4.38 -1.72
CA ALA A 63 0.26 -3.48 -0.60
C ALA A 63 -0.50 -2.25 -1.11
N THR A 64 -1.37 -1.71 -0.28
CA THR A 64 -2.18 -0.53 -0.58
C THR A 64 -1.74 0.61 0.34
N LEU A 65 -1.34 1.74 -0.25
CA LEU A 65 -1.10 3.00 0.45
C LEU A 65 -2.37 3.84 0.34
N TYR A 66 -3.14 3.86 1.42
CA TYR A 66 -4.36 4.66 1.53
C TYR A 66 -4.06 6.12 1.78
N VAL A 67 -3.10 6.36 2.68
CA VAL A 67 -2.55 7.67 3.01
C VAL A 67 -1.04 7.48 3.10
N ALA A 68 -0.30 8.40 2.48
CA ALA A 68 1.16 8.45 2.56
C ALA A 68 1.61 9.90 2.42
N ASP A 69 1.81 10.58 3.54
CA ASP A 69 2.19 11.99 3.61
C ASP A 69 3.38 12.18 4.56
N ASP A 70 4.59 11.87 4.07
CA ASP A 70 5.85 12.03 4.82
C ASP A 70 6.24 13.53 4.98
N GLU A 71 5.57 14.45 4.29
CA GLU A 71 5.90 15.88 4.34
C GLU A 71 5.22 16.61 5.52
N ILE A 72 4.15 16.03 6.08
CA ILE A 72 3.42 16.61 7.21
C ILE A 72 4.27 16.66 8.50
N GLU A 73 5.19 15.70 8.68
CA GLU A 73 6.07 15.64 9.84
C GLU A 73 7.32 16.51 9.61
N PRO A 74 7.58 17.52 10.48
CA PRO A 74 8.79 18.32 10.38
C PRO A 74 10.06 17.48 10.56
N GLU A 75 11.14 17.87 9.86
CA GLU A 75 12.42 17.18 9.96
C GLU A 75 12.99 17.17 11.38
N HIS A 76 13.29 15.97 11.90
CA HIS A 76 13.97 15.77 13.19
C HIS A 76 14.75 14.44 13.25
N PRO A 77 15.68 14.26 14.20
CA PRO A 77 16.56 13.09 14.23
C PRO A 77 15.86 11.73 14.33
N ASN A 78 14.62 11.69 14.82
CA ASN A 78 13.83 10.46 14.96
C ASN A 78 12.84 10.25 13.81
N LYS A 79 12.86 11.10 12.77
CA LYS A 79 11.90 10.99 11.67
C LYS A 79 12.25 9.75 10.86
N LEU A 80 11.27 8.88 10.65
CA LEU A 80 11.38 7.73 9.77
C LEU A 80 10.79 8.10 8.42
N SER A 81 11.49 7.74 7.35
CA SER A 81 10.93 7.85 6.00
C SER A 81 9.77 6.87 5.79
N LEU A 82 8.90 7.16 4.81
CA LEU A 82 7.85 6.22 4.36
C LEU A 82 8.40 4.79 4.12
N SER A 83 9.61 4.69 3.56
CA SER A 83 10.23 3.38 3.30
C SER A 83 10.62 2.63 4.57
N GLU A 84 11.04 3.32 5.62
CA GLU A 84 11.38 2.72 6.92
C GLU A 84 10.13 2.26 7.65
N ILE A 85 9.08 3.10 7.64
CA ILE A 85 7.76 2.77 8.21
C ILE A 85 7.16 1.56 7.51
N TYR A 86 7.10 1.58 6.18
CA TYR A 86 6.60 0.46 5.38
C TYR A 86 7.35 -0.84 5.67
N ASN A 87 8.70 -0.79 5.74
CA ASN A 87 9.50 -1.98 6.01
C ASN A 87 9.28 -2.51 7.43
N ALA A 88 9.15 -1.63 8.42
CA ALA A 88 8.86 -2.01 9.80
C ALA A 88 7.50 -2.72 9.92
N LEU A 89 6.46 -2.15 9.31
CA LEU A 89 5.13 -2.76 9.28
C LEU A 89 5.13 -4.08 8.51
N ALA A 90 5.78 -4.15 7.35
CA ALA A 90 5.89 -5.38 6.58
C ALA A 90 6.57 -6.50 7.39
N GLU A 91 7.64 -6.19 8.12
CA GLU A 91 8.34 -7.16 8.97
C GLU A 91 7.47 -7.65 10.13
N GLU A 92 6.71 -6.76 10.78
CA GLU A 92 5.76 -7.13 11.83
C GLU A 92 4.71 -8.12 11.32
N HIS A 93 4.22 -7.90 10.10
CA HIS A 93 3.32 -8.79 9.38
C HIS A 93 4.01 -10.04 8.81
N LYS A 94 5.30 -10.25 9.11
CA LYS A 94 6.15 -11.34 8.60
C LYS A 94 6.18 -11.39 7.08
N ARG A 95 6.19 -10.22 6.44
CA ARG A 95 6.24 -10.02 5.00
C ARG A 95 7.62 -9.56 4.59
N LEU A 96 8.02 -10.00 3.40
CA LEU A 96 9.22 -9.49 2.74
C LEU A 96 8.76 -8.38 1.80
N PRO A 97 9.17 -7.12 2.00
CA PRO A 97 8.92 -6.03 1.06
C PRO A 97 9.23 -6.39 -0.40
N SER A 98 10.31 -7.14 -0.61
CA SER A 98 10.73 -7.61 -1.95
C SER A 98 9.80 -8.63 -2.60
N ALA A 99 8.90 -9.25 -1.82
CA ALA A 99 7.90 -10.21 -2.33
C ALA A 99 6.60 -9.52 -2.76
N ILE A 100 6.46 -8.22 -2.55
CA ILE A 100 5.33 -7.41 -3.01
C ILE A 100 5.59 -6.98 -4.45
N ASP A 101 4.72 -7.41 -5.37
CA ASP A 101 4.78 -7.14 -6.81
C ASP A 101 3.88 -5.95 -7.18
N TRP A 102 2.89 -5.60 -6.34
CA TRP A 102 1.95 -4.52 -6.62
C TRP A 102 1.91 -3.51 -5.48
N ILE A 103 2.04 -2.22 -5.81
CA ILE A 103 1.73 -1.14 -4.88
C ILE A 103 0.51 -0.40 -5.42
N VAL A 104 -0.55 -0.35 -4.63
CA VAL A 104 -1.78 0.37 -4.95
C VAL A 104 -1.79 1.68 -4.19
N THR A 105 -2.16 2.77 -4.85
CA THR A 105 -2.39 4.05 -4.18
C THR A 105 -3.78 4.57 -4.50
N GLU A 106 -4.54 4.96 -3.48
CA GLU A 106 -5.86 5.56 -3.68
C GLU A 106 -5.78 7.06 -3.92
N VAL A 107 -6.45 7.53 -4.98
CA VAL A 107 -6.56 8.95 -5.30
C VAL A 107 -7.82 9.49 -4.62
N ALA A 108 -7.69 9.79 -3.32
CA ALA A 108 -8.75 10.38 -2.52
C ALA A 108 -8.48 11.88 -2.29
N GLY A 109 -9.39 12.74 -2.76
CA GLY A 109 -9.32 14.19 -2.50
C GLY A 109 -8.33 14.97 -3.34
N ASP A 110 -7.56 14.33 -4.24
CA ASP A 110 -6.65 15.02 -5.17
C ASP A 110 -7.36 15.35 -6.50
N GLU A 111 -7.86 16.58 -6.61
CA GLU A 111 -8.54 17.06 -7.83
C GLU A 111 -7.61 17.11 -9.06
N LYS A 112 -6.32 17.37 -8.87
CA LYS A 112 -5.35 17.48 -9.95
C LYS A 112 -5.11 16.11 -10.57
N ILE A 113 -4.89 15.10 -9.74
CA ILE A 113 -4.69 13.73 -10.21
C ILE A 113 -5.99 13.10 -10.70
N GLY A 114 -7.13 13.43 -10.07
CA GLY A 114 -8.45 13.07 -10.59
C GLY A 114 -8.71 13.61 -12.01
N THR A 115 -8.33 14.87 -12.27
CA THR A 115 -8.42 15.48 -13.61
C THR A 115 -7.51 14.77 -14.60
N MET A 116 -6.25 14.51 -14.22
CA MET A 116 -5.31 13.77 -15.06
C MET A 116 -5.86 12.38 -15.45
N ILE A 117 -6.40 11.61 -14.50
CA ILE A 117 -7.01 10.30 -14.77
C ILE A 117 -8.18 10.41 -15.76
N ALA A 118 -9.04 11.43 -15.60
CA ALA A 118 -10.15 11.66 -16.51
C ALA A 118 -9.66 11.97 -17.94
N GLU A 119 -8.63 12.80 -18.09
CA GLU A 119 -8.01 13.14 -19.37
C GLU A 119 -7.38 11.90 -20.04
N ILE A 120 -6.71 11.03 -19.27
CA ILE A 120 -6.16 9.76 -19.76
C ILE A 120 -7.28 8.88 -20.35
N ARG A 121 -8.39 8.72 -19.62
CA ARG A 121 -9.55 7.93 -20.08
C ARG A 121 -10.20 8.53 -21.31
N GLU A 122 -10.42 9.84 -21.32
CA GLU A 122 -11.00 10.56 -22.47
C GLU A 122 -10.11 10.43 -23.72
N GLY A 123 -8.80 10.62 -23.57
CA GLY A 123 -7.82 10.48 -24.65
C GLY A 123 -7.84 9.09 -25.30
N ARG A 124 -8.17 8.06 -24.51
CA ARG A 124 -8.32 6.66 -24.95
C ARG A 124 -9.75 6.28 -25.34
N LYS A 125 -10.71 7.22 -25.28
CA LYS A 125 -12.14 7.01 -25.56
C LYS A 125 -12.80 5.96 -24.64
N LEU A 126 -12.33 5.92 -23.40
CA LEU A 126 -12.85 5.05 -22.36
C LEU A 126 -13.89 5.81 -21.52
N GLY A 127 -14.79 5.05 -20.91
CA GLY A 127 -15.75 5.57 -19.94
C GLY A 127 -15.06 6.10 -18.67
N PRO A 128 -15.78 6.90 -17.85
CA PRO A 128 -15.20 7.53 -16.67
C PRO A 128 -14.71 6.55 -15.60
N ASN A 129 -15.22 5.31 -15.62
CA ASN A 129 -14.90 4.26 -14.66
C ASN A 129 -14.20 3.05 -15.29
N ASP A 130 -13.93 3.11 -16.59
CA ASP A 130 -13.25 2.02 -17.29
C ASP A 130 -11.78 1.93 -16.83
N GLU A 131 -11.26 0.70 -16.85
CA GLU A 131 -9.87 0.41 -16.53
C GLU A 131 -8.94 0.92 -17.65
N VAL A 132 -7.77 1.43 -17.26
CA VAL A 132 -6.72 1.84 -18.20
C VAL A 132 -5.41 1.18 -17.82
N VAL A 133 -4.82 0.44 -18.74
CA VAL A 133 -3.44 -0.05 -18.62
C VAL A 133 -2.50 0.92 -19.33
N VAL A 134 -1.53 1.46 -18.60
CA VAL A 134 -0.49 2.36 -19.12
C VAL A 134 0.86 1.67 -19.01
N ILE A 135 1.59 1.61 -20.13
CA ILE A 135 2.89 0.93 -20.24
C ILE A 135 4.01 1.91 -20.69
N PRO A 136 5.29 1.57 -20.48
CA PRO A 136 6.40 2.38 -20.97
C PRO A 136 6.29 2.70 -22.47
N GLY A 137 6.35 3.99 -22.80
CA GLY A 137 6.21 4.49 -24.18
C GLY A 137 4.82 5.07 -24.49
N ASP A 138 3.82 4.78 -23.65
CA ASP A 138 2.54 5.48 -23.70
C ASP A 138 2.74 6.98 -23.38
N MET A 139 1.91 7.82 -23.99
CA MET A 139 2.01 9.28 -23.84
C MET A 139 1.79 9.72 -22.38
N GLU A 140 0.97 8.97 -21.64
CA GLU A 140 0.60 9.26 -20.26
C GLU A 140 1.65 8.76 -19.25
N TRP A 141 2.58 7.90 -19.68
CA TRP A 141 3.53 7.21 -18.80
C TRP A 141 4.33 8.17 -17.93
N ASN A 142 4.99 9.15 -18.54
CA ASN A 142 5.82 10.11 -17.79
C ASN A 142 4.98 11.00 -16.87
N ALA A 143 3.76 11.35 -17.27
CA ALA A 143 2.87 12.15 -16.42
C ALA A 143 2.50 11.40 -15.13
N ILE A 144 2.31 10.09 -15.21
CA ILE A 144 2.07 9.24 -14.03
C ILE A 144 3.34 9.13 -13.17
N LEU A 145 4.53 8.98 -13.79
CA LEU A 145 5.79 8.89 -13.06
C LEU A 145 6.19 10.21 -12.36
N ASP A 146 5.63 11.33 -12.79
CA ASP A 146 5.86 12.64 -12.18
C ASP A 146 4.89 12.94 -11.01
N THR A 147 4.12 11.94 -10.56
CA THR A 147 3.17 12.07 -9.43
C THR A 147 3.78 11.63 -8.09
N ASP A 148 3.33 12.25 -7.00
CA ASP A 148 3.69 11.85 -5.64
C ASP A 148 3.24 10.40 -5.34
N TYR A 149 2.15 9.96 -5.98
CA TYR A 149 1.67 8.58 -5.92
C TYR A 149 2.70 7.57 -6.44
N TYR A 150 3.31 7.82 -7.59
CA TYR A 150 4.40 6.97 -8.09
C TYR A 150 5.64 7.10 -7.21
N MET A 151 5.99 8.32 -6.77
CA MET A 151 7.16 8.53 -5.89
C MET A 151 7.04 7.70 -4.62
N ASN A 152 5.89 7.73 -3.95
CA ASN A 152 5.59 6.92 -2.77
C ASN A 152 5.69 5.42 -3.08
N ALA A 153 5.10 4.96 -4.18
CA ALA A 153 5.19 3.56 -4.60
C ALA A 153 6.65 3.11 -4.86
N ALA A 154 7.46 3.97 -5.46
CA ALA A 154 8.88 3.70 -5.76
C ALA A 154 9.77 3.74 -4.50
N LEU A 155 9.39 4.49 -3.47
CA LEU A 155 10.10 4.50 -2.17
C LEU A 155 9.97 3.15 -1.45
N VAL A 156 8.77 2.58 -1.46
CA VAL A 156 8.47 1.30 -0.79
C VAL A 156 8.81 0.08 -1.66
N ASN A 157 8.87 0.26 -2.98
CA ASN A 157 9.26 -0.80 -3.92
C ASN A 157 10.31 -0.31 -4.92
N ARG A 158 11.57 -0.70 -4.68
CA ARG A 158 12.71 -0.27 -5.49
C ARG A 158 12.88 -1.04 -6.80
N LYS A 159 12.00 -1.98 -7.12
CA LYS A 159 12.03 -2.69 -8.40
C LYS A 159 11.71 -1.72 -9.54
N ALA A 160 12.07 -2.09 -10.77
CA ALA A 160 11.61 -1.33 -11.93
C ALA A 160 10.11 -1.57 -12.14
N ILE A 161 9.37 -0.50 -12.41
CA ILE A 161 7.97 -0.58 -12.81
C ILE A 161 7.86 -0.93 -14.29
N ASP A 162 6.92 -1.80 -14.66
CA ASP A 162 6.66 -2.20 -16.06
C ASP A 162 5.27 -1.82 -16.57
N LYS A 163 4.29 -1.58 -15.68
CA LYS A 163 2.95 -1.08 -16.03
C LYS A 163 2.26 -0.42 -14.85
N VAL A 164 1.27 0.41 -15.18
CA VAL A 164 0.33 1.02 -14.24
C VAL A 164 -1.09 0.66 -14.69
N ILE A 165 -1.93 0.22 -13.75
CA ILE A 165 -3.36 0.04 -13.99
C ILE A 165 -4.13 1.14 -13.24
N ILE A 166 -4.92 1.93 -13.95
CA ILE A 166 -5.80 2.93 -13.39
C ILE A 166 -7.21 2.34 -13.34
N ARG A 167 -7.79 2.24 -12.15
CA ARG A 167 -9.13 1.68 -11.96
C ARG A 167 -9.97 2.50 -10.99
N THR A 168 -11.28 2.49 -11.19
CA THR A 168 -12.24 3.05 -10.24
C THR A 168 -12.83 1.91 -9.41
N THR A 169 -12.77 2.02 -8.08
CA THR A 169 -13.39 1.07 -7.15
C THR A 169 -14.52 1.75 -6.41
N SER A 170 -15.67 1.09 -6.32
CA SER A 170 -16.81 1.54 -5.52
C SER A 170 -16.67 0.98 -4.12
N ARG A 171 -16.60 1.85 -3.12
CA ARG A 171 -16.49 1.48 -1.70
C ARG A 171 -17.73 1.94 -0.98
N THR A 172 -18.26 1.10 -0.09
CA THR A 172 -19.34 1.49 0.83
C THR A 172 -18.82 1.51 2.24
N MET A 173 -18.69 2.70 2.83
CA MET A 173 -18.31 2.89 4.23
C MET A 173 -19.35 3.77 4.93
N PHE A 174 -19.73 3.42 6.16
CA PHE A 174 -20.72 4.18 6.95
C PHE A 174 -22.03 4.45 6.18
N ASP A 175 -22.56 3.42 5.50
CA ASP A 175 -23.76 3.49 4.65
C ASP A 175 -23.67 4.50 3.48
N LYS A 176 -22.46 4.93 3.12
CA LYS A 176 -22.20 5.80 1.97
C LYS A 176 -21.34 5.09 0.95
N THR A 177 -21.83 5.02 -0.28
CA THR A 177 -21.08 4.51 -1.42
C THR A 177 -20.38 5.67 -2.12
N TYR A 178 -19.08 5.52 -2.37
CA TYR A 178 -18.27 6.48 -3.10
C TYR A 178 -17.35 5.76 -4.09
N GLU A 179 -17.06 6.41 -5.21
CA GLU A 179 -16.15 5.93 -6.23
C GLU A 179 -14.76 6.53 -5.98
N THR A 180 -13.74 5.67 -5.91
CA THR A 180 -12.35 6.09 -5.69
C THR A 180 -11.51 5.59 -6.85
N SER A 181 -10.77 6.49 -7.49
CA SER A 181 -9.77 6.09 -8.48
C SER A 181 -8.52 5.60 -7.75
N SER A 182 -7.85 4.60 -8.29
CA SER A 182 -6.60 4.08 -7.76
C SER A 182 -5.61 3.79 -8.88
N MET A 183 -4.32 3.93 -8.57
CA MET A 183 -3.22 3.54 -9.45
C MET A 183 -2.54 2.30 -8.88
N HIS A 184 -2.41 1.27 -9.71
CA HIS A 184 -1.81 -0.02 -9.35
C HIS A 184 -0.48 -0.12 -10.09
N PHE A 185 0.61 0.11 -9.37
CA PHE A 185 1.97 0.10 -9.90
C PHE A 185 2.52 -1.33 -9.83
N HIS A 186 2.87 -1.90 -10.98
CA HIS A 186 3.41 -3.26 -11.06
C HIS A 186 4.93 -3.29 -11.09
N PHE A 187 5.50 -4.14 -10.25
CA PHE A 187 6.92 -4.30 -10.03
C PHE A 187 7.31 -5.78 -10.21
N PRO A 188 7.40 -6.27 -11.46
CA PRO A 188 7.43 -7.69 -11.83
C PRO A 188 8.69 -8.46 -11.41
N GLY A 189 9.79 -7.79 -11.05
CA GLY A 189 11.13 -8.35 -11.28
C GLY A 189 12.20 -8.12 -10.21
N THR A 190 13.15 -9.06 -10.16
CA THR A 190 14.28 -9.18 -9.21
C THR A 190 15.37 -8.11 -9.32
N THR A 191 15.24 -7.16 -10.25
CA THR A 191 16.21 -6.08 -10.46
C THR A 191 15.89 -4.88 -9.58
N PHE A 192 16.66 -4.72 -8.50
CA PHE A 192 16.59 -3.57 -7.59
C PHE A 192 17.24 -2.32 -8.22
N ARG A 193 16.58 -1.17 -8.14
CA ARG A 193 17.15 0.14 -8.42
C ARG A 193 18.03 0.58 -7.24
N LYS A 194 19.25 1.05 -7.54
CA LYS A 194 20.07 1.76 -6.54
C LYS A 194 19.54 3.18 -6.36
N PRO A 195 19.44 3.71 -5.12
CA PRO A 195 19.04 5.10 -4.90
C PRO A 195 19.92 6.07 -5.70
N GLY A 196 19.31 7.04 -6.40
CA GLY A 196 20.02 8.10 -7.15
C GLY A 196 20.42 7.78 -8.59
N THR A 197 19.95 6.67 -9.18
CA THR A 197 20.22 6.35 -10.60
C THR A 197 19.17 7.00 -11.51
N GLU A 198 19.60 7.58 -12.64
CA GLU A 198 18.73 8.16 -13.68
C GLU A 198 17.60 7.18 -14.12
N PRO A 199 16.43 7.69 -14.54
CA PRO A 199 15.36 6.84 -15.06
C PRO A 199 15.87 6.02 -16.25
N ILE A 200 15.67 4.70 -16.21
CA ILE A 200 16.05 3.83 -17.32
C ILE A 200 15.16 4.18 -18.51
N ALA A 201 15.78 4.46 -19.66
CA ALA A 201 15.09 4.40 -20.94
C ALA A 201 14.53 2.99 -21.11
N SER A 202 13.19 2.89 -21.17
CA SER A 202 12.34 1.73 -21.43
C SER A 202 13.07 0.39 -21.59
N ALA A 203 12.77 -0.58 -20.71
CA ALA A 203 13.19 -1.95 -20.92
C ALA A 203 12.56 -2.48 -22.22
N ASP A 204 13.34 -2.49 -23.29
CA ASP A 204 13.00 -3.20 -24.52
C ASP A 204 12.71 -4.67 -24.18
N GLY A 205 11.43 -5.05 -24.31
CA GLY A 205 11.00 -6.44 -24.51
C GLY A 205 10.59 -7.20 -23.26
N THR A 206 9.32 -7.03 -22.86
CA THR A 206 8.53 -8.17 -22.38
C THR A 206 7.22 -8.21 -23.18
N THR A 207 7.24 -8.90 -24.32
CA THR A 207 6.06 -9.18 -25.16
C THR A 207 5.19 -10.27 -24.53
N VAL A 208 4.77 -10.09 -23.28
CA VAL A 208 3.80 -10.97 -22.63
C VAL A 208 2.64 -10.11 -22.12
N SER A 209 1.70 -9.89 -23.04
CA SER A 209 0.32 -9.46 -22.80
C SER A 209 0.10 -8.02 -22.34
N ASP A 210 0.27 -7.07 -23.27
CA ASP A 210 -0.18 -5.67 -23.13
C ASP A 210 -1.71 -5.49 -23.01
N THR A 211 -2.48 -6.59 -23.02
CA THR A 211 -3.96 -6.61 -22.91
C THR A 211 -4.46 -7.45 -21.74
N MET A 212 -3.62 -7.69 -20.73
CA MET A 212 -4.04 -8.47 -19.56
C MET A 212 -4.86 -7.58 -18.63
N GLU A 213 -6.15 -7.84 -18.52
CA GLU A 213 -7.02 -7.22 -17.52
C GLU A 213 -6.51 -7.58 -16.11
N TRP A 214 -6.75 -6.71 -15.13
CA TRP A 214 -6.37 -6.97 -13.74
C TRP A 214 -6.86 -8.34 -13.22
N GLU A 215 -8.06 -8.74 -13.62
CA GLU A 215 -8.66 -10.03 -13.29
C GLU A 215 -7.82 -11.22 -13.77
N ASP A 216 -7.15 -11.10 -14.93
CA ASP A 216 -6.30 -12.15 -15.47
C ASP A 216 -4.99 -12.31 -14.69
N VAL A 217 -4.41 -11.18 -14.24
CA VAL A 217 -3.24 -11.18 -13.35
C VAL A 217 -3.57 -11.91 -12.04
N TRP A 218 -4.73 -11.61 -11.47
CA TRP A 218 -5.22 -12.24 -10.25
C TRP A 218 -5.54 -13.72 -10.43
N ASN A 219 -6.21 -14.08 -11.53
CA ASN A 219 -6.44 -15.47 -11.92
C ASN A 219 -5.13 -16.28 -11.92
N MET A 220 -4.06 -15.73 -12.48
CA MET A 220 -2.76 -16.40 -12.53
C MET A 220 -2.12 -16.61 -11.15
N GLU A 221 -2.08 -15.58 -10.30
CA GLU A 221 -1.49 -15.70 -8.96
C GLU A 221 -2.32 -16.62 -8.05
N TYR A 222 -3.65 -16.53 -8.13
CA TYR A 222 -4.54 -17.42 -7.37
C TYR A 222 -4.38 -18.89 -7.79
N LYS A 223 -4.34 -19.18 -9.10
CA LYS A 223 -4.05 -20.54 -9.65
C LYS A 223 -2.77 -21.12 -9.08
N LYS A 224 -1.72 -20.29 -9.01
CA LYS A 224 -0.40 -20.69 -8.51
C LYS A 224 -0.42 -21.05 -7.03
N MET A 225 -1.24 -20.35 -6.23
CA MET A 225 -1.34 -20.56 -4.79
C MET A 225 -2.30 -21.70 -4.40
N SER A 226 -3.50 -21.73 -4.97
CA SER A 226 -4.57 -22.63 -4.54
C SER A 226 -4.21 -24.10 -4.79
N LYS A 227 -3.36 -24.39 -5.78
CA LYS A 227 -3.07 -25.76 -6.28
C LYS A 227 -4.35 -26.56 -6.57
N MET A 228 -5.49 -25.88 -6.69
CA MET A 228 -6.78 -26.50 -6.94
C MET A 228 -6.87 -26.85 -8.42
N VAL A 229 -7.40 -28.04 -8.68
CA VAL A 229 -7.79 -28.46 -10.03
C VAL A 229 -9.28 -28.20 -10.13
N TRP A 230 -9.65 -27.14 -10.85
CA TRP A 230 -11.04 -26.81 -11.12
C TRP A 230 -11.61 -27.73 -12.20
N GLU A 231 -12.88 -28.11 -12.08
CA GLU A 231 -13.51 -28.99 -13.07
C GLU A 231 -13.77 -28.25 -14.39
N ASN A 232 -13.95 -26.92 -14.35
CA ASN A 232 -14.10 -26.05 -15.51
C ASN A 232 -13.77 -24.56 -15.19
N GLU A 233 -13.63 -23.75 -16.24
CA GLU A 233 -13.29 -22.31 -16.15
C GLU A 233 -14.37 -21.44 -15.50
N GLU A 234 -15.66 -21.82 -15.60
CA GLU A 234 -16.77 -21.07 -15.03
C GLU A 234 -16.81 -21.18 -13.51
N GLU A 235 -16.60 -22.39 -12.99
CA GLU A 235 -16.48 -22.64 -11.55
C GLU A 235 -15.29 -21.91 -10.95
N GLU A 236 -14.16 -21.92 -11.65
CA GLU A 236 -12.96 -21.17 -11.27
C GLU A 236 -13.22 -19.66 -11.20
N ALA A 237 -13.77 -19.07 -12.26
CA ALA A 237 -14.06 -17.64 -12.30
C ALA A 237 -15.07 -17.23 -11.21
N SER A 238 -16.09 -18.06 -10.97
CA SER A 238 -17.06 -17.85 -9.90
C SER A 238 -16.42 -17.90 -8.51
N ALA A 239 -15.57 -18.90 -8.25
CA ALA A 239 -14.87 -19.06 -6.99
C ALA A 239 -13.88 -17.91 -6.74
N LEU A 240 -13.16 -17.47 -7.76
CA LEU A 240 -12.26 -16.32 -7.65
C LEU A 240 -13.03 -15.04 -7.36
N LYS A 241 -14.14 -14.81 -8.07
CA LYS A 241 -14.98 -13.63 -7.84
C LYS A 241 -15.55 -13.59 -6.43
N ASP A 242 -16.01 -14.72 -5.90
CA ASP A 242 -16.50 -14.84 -4.52
C ASP A 242 -15.37 -14.59 -3.51
N PHE A 243 -14.17 -15.13 -3.77
CA PHE A 243 -12.99 -14.89 -2.95
C PHE A 243 -12.60 -13.41 -2.92
N MET A 244 -12.47 -12.76 -4.08
CA MET A 244 -12.18 -11.32 -4.18
C MET A 244 -13.22 -10.48 -3.46
N SER A 245 -14.51 -10.79 -3.65
CA SER A 245 -15.60 -10.05 -3.00
C SER A 245 -15.52 -10.15 -1.47
N LYS A 246 -15.04 -11.28 -0.94
CA LYS A 246 -14.82 -11.48 0.50
C LYS A 246 -13.61 -10.71 1.01
N GLU A 247 -12.50 -10.74 0.29
CA GLU A 247 -11.30 -9.95 0.64
C GLU A 247 -11.62 -8.45 0.63
N ASP A 248 -12.29 -7.96 -0.40
CA ASP A 248 -12.76 -6.57 -0.49
C ASP A 248 -13.68 -6.22 0.69
N ALA A 249 -14.61 -7.11 1.06
CA ALA A 249 -15.50 -6.89 2.20
C ALA A 249 -14.75 -6.85 3.54
N VAL A 250 -13.74 -7.71 3.73
CA VAL A 250 -12.89 -7.71 4.93
C VAL A 250 -12.08 -6.42 4.99
N GLU A 251 -11.45 -6.02 3.88
CA GLU A 251 -10.67 -4.78 3.80
C GLU A 251 -11.54 -3.55 4.11
N VAL A 252 -12.72 -3.44 3.51
CA VAL A 252 -13.66 -2.35 3.77
C VAL A 252 -14.11 -2.32 5.24
N SER A 253 -14.39 -3.48 5.83
CA SER A 253 -14.76 -3.58 7.25
C SER A 253 -13.60 -3.13 8.14
N SER A 254 -12.38 -3.63 7.88
CA SER A 254 -11.19 -3.27 8.62
C SER A 254 -10.90 -1.77 8.55
N LEU A 255 -11.06 -1.18 7.37
CA LEU A 255 -10.86 0.25 7.17
C LEU A 255 -11.91 1.07 7.94
N ALA A 256 -13.18 0.66 7.91
CA ALA A 256 -14.24 1.32 8.68
C ALA A 256 -14.02 1.22 10.21
N ASP A 257 -13.55 0.08 10.70
CA ASP A 257 -13.21 -0.13 12.11
C ASP A 257 -12.01 0.74 12.53
N LEU A 258 -11.01 0.88 11.65
CA LEU A 258 -9.86 1.76 11.86
C LEU A 258 -10.29 3.22 11.96
N TYR A 259 -11.08 3.71 11.00
CA TYR A 259 -11.64 5.07 11.03
C TYR A 259 -12.50 5.32 12.28
N THR A 260 -13.32 4.35 12.67
CA THR A 260 -14.12 4.45 13.90
C THR A 260 -13.23 4.56 15.14
N SER A 261 -12.13 3.82 15.18
CA SER A 261 -11.17 3.86 16.28
C SER A 261 -10.43 5.19 16.34
N MET A 262 -10.02 5.73 15.19
CA MET A 262 -9.40 7.05 15.08
C MET A 262 -10.33 8.16 15.57
N LEU A 263 -11.60 8.14 15.16
CA LEU A 263 -12.58 9.14 15.60
C LEU A 263 -12.79 9.12 17.12
N ARG A 264 -12.90 7.93 17.72
CA ARG A 264 -13.03 7.80 19.18
C ARG A 264 -11.80 8.33 19.93
N ASP A 265 -10.61 8.15 19.38
CA ASP A 265 -9.38 8.64 19.97
C ASP A 265 -9.29 10.18 19.94
N VAL A 266 -9.75 10.79 18.84
CA VAL A 266 -9.89 12.25 18.75
C VAL A 266 -10.90 12.77 19.79
N GLU A 267 -12.10 12.18 19.85
CA GLU A 267 -13.15 12.56 20.81
C GLU A 267 -12.67 12.43 22.27
N ALA A 268 -11.97 11.35 22.60
CA ALA A 268 -11.42 11.14 23.95
C ALA A 268 -10.33 12.17 24.30
N THR A 269 -9.56 12.62 23.32
CA THR A 269 -8.53 13.64 23.51
C THR A 269 -9.17 15.01 23.76
N GLU A 270 -10.20 15.38 23.01
CA GLU A 270 -10.95 16.63 23.20
C GLU A 270 -11.62 16.70 24.58
N GLU A 271 -12.30 15.62 25.02
CA GLU A 271 -12.91 15.57 26.35
C GLU A 271 -11.89 15.74 27.50
N SER A 272 -10.66 15.26 27.30
CA SER A 272 -9.60 15.38 28.30
C SER A 272 -9.09 16.82 28.47
N GLN A 273 -9.11 17.62 27.41
CA GLN A 273 -8.68 19.02 27.43
C GLN A 273 -9.72 19.92 28.10
N ASP A 274 -11.01 19.57 28.00
CA ASP A 274 -12.12 20.29 28.63
C ASP A 274 -12.34 19.95 30.10
N ALA A 275 -11.68 18.92 30.63
CA ALA A 275 -11.77 18.57 32.04
C ALA A 275 -11.19 19.69 32.92
N PRO A 276 -11.97 20.26 33.87
CA PRO A 276 -11.50 21.36 34.70
C PRO A 276 -10.27 20.93 35.50
N VAL A 277 -9.14 21.60 35.28
CA VAL A 277 -7.92 21.41 36.06
C VAL A 277 -8.26 21.73 37.52
N SER A 278 -8.46 20.69 38.32
CA SER A 278 -8.75 20.82 39.74
C SER A 278 -7.51 21.43 40.40
N ARG A 279 -7.56 22.75 40.63
CA ARG A 279 -6.52 23.48 41.35
C ARG A 279 -6.55 23.01 42.80
N ILE A 280 -5.59 22.13 43.16
CA ILE A 280 -5.26 21.80 44.55
C ILE A 280 -4.40 22.93 45.13
#